data_AF-A0A1M5GNX5-F1
#
_entry.id   AF-A0A1M5GNX5-F1
#
_cell.length_a   1.000
_cell.length_b   1.000
_cell.length_c   1.000
_cell.angle_alpha   90.00
_cell.angle_beta   90.00
_cell.angle_gamma   90.00
#
_symmetry.space_group_name_H-M   'P 1'
#
loop_
_entity.id
_entity.type
_entity.pdbx_description
1 polymer ?
#
loop_
_entity_poly.entity_id
_entity_poly.type
_entity_poly.pdbx_seq_one_letter_code
_entity_poly.pdbx_strand_id
1 'polypeptide(L)'
;MITCIKLPEFRGYTKEALKEFLSLAPTRFFDIVLPKTSHMNSMGARAVFEDFSLALHLSQGLKRISHDILCMVTPVRDPGSFSLLILADSLEALAALLEPYVNGFGADGRPTAQLLSLAAAPEPAPGEALASNYYHDVYMALKDSNCSPYALADY
;
A
#
# COMPACT_ATOMS: atom_id res chain seq x y z
N MET A 1 16.98 -8.39 -10.53
CA MET A 1 17.08 -8.26 -9.06
C MET A 1 16.14 -7.16 -8.64
N ILE A 2 15.22 -7.44 -7.73
CA ILE A 2 14.20 -6.49 -7.24
C ILE A 2 14.61 -6.07 -5.84
N THR A 3 14.53 -4.78 -5.54
CA THR A 3 14.80 -4.25 -4.19
C THR A 3 13.50 -4.22 -3.40
N CYS A 4 13.41 -4.98 -2.32
CA CYS A 4 12.24 -5.01 -1.45
C CYS A 4 12.33 -3.91 -0.38
N ILE A 5 11.24 -3.18 -0.17
CA ILE A 5 11.11 -2.07 0.78
C ILE A 5 9.91 -2.36 1.68
N LYS A 6 10.19 -2.87 2.87
CA LYS A 6 9.17 -3.05 3.91
C LYS A 6 9.06 -1.75 4.70
N LEU A 7 7.94 -1.04 4.50
CA LEU A 7 7.79 0.33 5.01
C LEU A 7 8.13 0.50 6.51
N PRO A 8 7.75 -0.41 7.42
CA PRO A 8 8.08 -0.27 8.85
C PRO A 8 9.58 -0.36 9.17
N GLU A 9 10.39 -0.99 8.32
CA GLU A 9 11.84 -1.14 8.55
C GLU A 9 12.61 0.16 8.33
N PHE A 10 12.01 1.13 7.63
CA PHE A 10 12.60 2.44 7.31
C PHE A 10 12.10 3.55 8.23
N ARG A 11 11.56 3.20 9.38
CA ARG A 11 11.05 4.18 10.35
C ARG A 11 12.14 5.15 10.77
N GLY A 12 11.82 6.45 10.76
CA GLY A 12 12.76 7.52 11.07
C GLY A 12 13.61 7.97 9.88
N TYR A 13 13.48 7.33 8.71
CA TYR A 13 14.14 7.81 7.50
C TYR A 13 13.42 9.08 7.01
N THR A 14 14.22 10.10 6.67
CA THR A 14 13.75 11.27 5.92
C THR A 14 13.69 10.94 4.43
N LYS A 15 13.03 11.80 3.66
CA LYS A 15 13.06 11.74 2.18
C LYS A 15 14.49 11.60 1.63
N GLU A 16 15.45 12.36 2.16
CA GLU A 16 16.84 12.33 1.71
C GLU A 16 17.49 10.98 2.00
N ALA A 17 17.29 10.44 3.20
CA ALA A 17 17.80 9.11 3.58
C ALA A 17 17.17 7.99 2.73
N LEU A 18 15.87 8.08 2.45
CA LEU A 18 15.18 7.15 1.53
C LEU A 18 15.76 7.25 0.12
N LYS A 19 15.97 8.46 -0.39
CA LYS A 19 16.55 8.68 -1.73
C LYS A 19 17.96 8.11 -1.82
N GLU A 20 18.78 8.31 -0.79
CA GLU A 20 20.12 7.73 -0.72
C GLU A 20 20.06 6.20 -0.75
N PHE A 21 19.23 5.59 0.11
CA PHE A 21 19.02 4.14 0.10
C PHE A 21 18.56 3.62 -1.28
N LEU A 22 17.56 4.26 -1.88
CA LEU A 22 17.05 3.89 -3.20
C LEU A 22 18.13 3.98 -4.30
N SER A 23 19.08 4.90 -4.17
CA SER A 23 20.17 5.08 -5.15
C SER A 23 21.22 3.96 -5.10
N LEU A 24 21.30 3.23 -3.98
CA LEU A 24 22.17 2.07 -3.83
C LEU A 24 21.59 0.81 -4.48
N ALA A 25 20.31 0.84 -4.88
CA ALA A 25 19.67 -0.29 -5.51
C ALA A 25 20.30 -0.57 -6.89
N PRO A 26 20.62 -1.84 -7.20
CA PRO A 26 21.24 -2.21 -8.48
C PRO A 26 20.30 -2.05 -9.68
N THR A 27 18.99 -1.95 -9.42
CA THR A 27 17.96 -1.70 -10.44
C THR A 27 16.96 -0.68 -9.90
N ARG A 28 16.12 -0.16 -10.80
CA ARG A 28 14.99 0.71 -10.43
C ARG A 28 13.68 -0.05 -10.21
N PHE A 29 13.75 -1.39 -10.08
CA PHE A 29 12.60 -2.22 -9.74
C PHE A 29 12.50 -2.35 -8.22
N PHE A 30 11.38 -1.86 -7.67
CA PHE A 30 11.13 -1.86 -6.23
C PHE A 30 9.85 -2.61 -5.91
N ASP A 31 9.92 -3.50 -4.91
CA ASP A 31 8.77 -4.14 -4.29
C ASP A 31 8.46 -3.40 -2.99
N ILE A 32 7.38 -2.60 -2.98
CA ILE A 32 6.96 -1.83 -1.81
C ILE A 32 5.97 -2.68 -1.01
N VAL A 33 6.35 -3.03 0.21
CA VAL A 33 5.55 -3.87 1.10
C VAL A 33 4.91 -3.01 2.19
N LEU A 34 3.58 -2.92 2.12
CA LEU A 34 2.72 -2.28 3.10
C LEU A 34 2.13 -3.34 4.03
N PRO A 35 2.40 -3.32 5.36
CA PRO A 35 1.81 -4.27 6.28
C PRO A 35 0.29 -4.05 6.37
N LYS A 36 -0.45 -5.16 6.52
CA LYS A 36 -1.85 -5.17 6.92
C LYS A 36 -1.93 -5.29 8.43
N THR A 37 -2.89 -4.61 9.01
CA THR A 37 -3.17 -4.68 10.45
C THR A 37 -4.42 -5.48 10.75
N SER A 38 -5.29 -5.65 9.75
CA SER A 38 -6.49 -6.47 9.83
C SER A 38 -6.20 -7.95 9.59
N HIS A 39 -6.85 -8.79 10.38
CA HIS A 39 -7.04 -10.20 10.09
C HIS A 39 -8.48 -10.38 9.65
N MET A 40 -8.70 -10.86 8.42
CA MET A 40 -10.05 -11.04 7.83
C MET A 40 -11.02 -11.83 8.73
N ASN A 41 -10.48 -12.66 9.64
CA ASN A 41 -11.27 -13.57 10.47
C ASN A 41 -11.56 -13.04 11.89
N SER A 42 -10.97 -11.91 12.33
CA SER A 42 -11.07 -11.45 13.73
C SER A 42 -11.08 -9.93 13.94
N MET A 43 -10.79 -9.14 12.90
CA MET A 43 -10.77 -7.68 12.99
C MET A 43 -11.98 -7.10 12.25
N GLY A 44 -12.72 -6.20 12.91
CA GLY A 44 -13.94 -5.62 12.37
C GLY A 44 -13.73 -4.86 11.06
N ALA A 45 -14.82 -4.67 10.29
CA ALA A 45 -14.84 -4.08 8.94
C ALA A 45 -14.05 -2.76 8.78
N ARG A 46 -13.87 -2.00 9.87
CA ARG A 46 -13.08 -0.77 9.91
C ARG A 46 -11.59 -0.99 9.69
N ALA A 47 -10.96 -1.98 10.33
CA ALA A 47 -9.53 -2.20 10.18
C ALA A 47 -9.19 -2.65 8.75
N VAL A 48 -10.08 -3.46 8.16
CA VAL A 48 -9.96 -3.86 6.75
C VAL A 48 -10.10 -2.64 5.83
N PHE A 49 -11.09 -1.78 6.08
CA PHE A 49 -11.26 -0.52 5.34
C PHE A 49 -10.02 0.37 5.38
N GLU A 50 -9.42 0.55 6.57
CA GLU A 50 -8.22 1.37 6.77
C GLU A 50 -7.02 0.80 5.97
N ASP A 51 -6.79 -0.51 6.06
CA ASP A 51 -5.74 -1.21 5.32
C ASP A 51 -5.89 -1.03 3.79
N PHE A 52 -7.11 -1.22 3.27
CA PHE A 52 -7.39 -1.09 1.84
C PHE A 52 -7.30 0.36 1.35
N SER A 53 -7.76 1.33 2.16
CA SER A 53 -7.65 2.75 1.83
C SER A 53 -6.20 3.18 1.69
N LEU A 54 -5.34 2.73 2.61
CA LEU A 54 -3.89 2.97 2.54
C LEU A 54 -3.27 2.33 1.30
N ALA A 55 -3.61 1.08 1.01
CA ALA A 55 -3.11 0.38 -0.17
C ALA A 55 -3.52 1.08 -1.49
N LEU A 56 -4.78 1.52 -1.59
CA LEU A 56 -5.29 2.25 -2.73
C LEU A 56 -4.59 3.60 -2.90
N HIS A 57 -4.48 4.38 -1.82
CA HIS A 57 -3.82 5.68 -1.85
C HIS A 57 -2.34 5.55 -2.25
N LEU A 58 -1.62 4.56 -1.71
CA LEU A 58 -0.23 4.27 -2.08
C LEU A 58 -0.13 3.87 -3.55
N SER A 59 -0.99 2.97 -4.02
CA SER A 59 -1.04 2.55 -5.41
C SER A 59 -1.27 3.73 -6.37
N GLN A 60 -2.23 4.60 -6.08
CA GLN A 60 -2.49 5.79 -6.89
C GLN A 60 -1.32 6.76 -6.90
N GLY A 61 -0.65 6.96 -5.76
CA GLY A 61 0.57 7.77 -5.67
C GLY A 61 1.69 7.20 -6.54
N LEU A 62 1.91 5.89 -6.47
CA LEU A 62 2.91 5.18 -7.26
C LEU A 62 2.65 5.31 -8.76
N LYS A 63 1.38 5.34 -9.21
CA LYS A 63 1.02 5.45 -10.64
C LYS A 63 1.35 6.80 -11.23
N ARG A 64 1.34 7.83 -10.39
CA ARG A 64 1.70 9.19 -10.82
C ARG A 64 3.20 9.33 -11.03
N ILE A 65 3.99 8.41 -10.46
CA ILE A 65 5.46 8.45 -10.46
C ILE A 65 6.06 7.40 -11.40
N SER A 66 5.35 6.29 -11.61
CA SER A 66 5.69 5.24 -12.55
C SER A 66 4.53 5.05 -13.52
N HIS A 67 4.79 5.22 -14.82
CA HIS A 67 3.79 4.95 -15.86
C HIS A 67 3.37 3.46 -15.91
N ASP A 68 4.20 2.57 -15.37
CA ASP A 68 3.92 1.13 -15.26
C ASP A 68 3.95 0.70 -13.78
N ILE A 69 2.78 0.43 -13.20
CA ILE A 69 2.70 -0.39 -11.98
C ILE A 69 2.40 -1.83 -12.40
N LEU A 70 3.29 -2.75 -12.01
CA LEU A 70 3.03 -4.18 -12.07
C LEU A 70 2.48 -4.59 -10.70
N CYS A 71 1.18 -4.43 -10.47
CA CYS A 71 0.62 -4.80 -9.17
C CYS A 71 0.67 -6.32 -8.99
N MET A 72 1.24 -6.77 -7.88
CA MET A 72 1.06 -8.14 -7.39
C MET A 72 0.52 -8.07 -5.97
N VAL A 73 -0.79 -8.23 -5.82
CA VAL A 73 -1.35 -8.60 -4.51
C VAL A 73 -0.71 -9.93 -4.12
N THR A 74 -0.14 -9.99 -2.92
CA THR A 74 0.65 -11.13 -2.47
C THR A 74 -0.12 -12.44 -2.68
N PRO A 75 0.57 -13.51 -3.14
CA PRO A 75 -0.02 -14.83 -3.18
C PRO A 75 -0.51 -15.19 -1.78
N VAL A 76 -1.46 -16.12 -1.73
CA VAL A 76 -2.03 -16.81 -0.54
C VAL A 76 -1.01 -17.18 0.57
N ARG A 77 0.31 -17.08 0.33
CA ARG A 77 1.42 -17.36 1.25
C ARG A 77 1.71 -16.31 2.32
N ASP A 78 1.32 -15.04 2.17
CA ASP A 78 1.58 -14.02 3.22
C ASP A 78 0.36 -13.09 3.46
N PRO A 79 -0.63 -13.53 4.25
CA PRO A 79 -1.90 -12.82 4.44
C PRO A 79 -1.78 -11.48 5.19
N GLY A 80 -0.57 -11.08 5.60
CA GLY A 80 -0.31 -9.90 6.44
C GLY A 80 0.21 -8.65 5.73
N SER A 81 0.23 -8.59 4.39
CA SER A 81 0.72 -7.40 3.67
C SER A 81 0.07 -7.17 2.30
N PHE A 82 0.30 -5.99 1.73
CA PHE A 82 0.15 -5.67 0.32
C PHE A 82 1.53 -5.43 -0.29
N SER A 83 1.82 -6.05 -1.43
CA SER A 83 3.05 -5.86 -2.20
C SER A 83 2.72 -5.07 -3.48
N LEU A 84 3.56 -4.10 -3.81
CA LEU A 84 3.39 -3.21 -4.96
C LEU A 84 4.71 -3.14 -5.71
N LEU A 85 4.81 -3.82 -6.85
CA LEU A 85 6.01 -3.81 -7.70
C LEU A 85 5.93 -2.66 -8.70
N ILE A 86 6.99 -1.84 -8.73
CA ILE A 86 7.09 -0.65 -9.57
C ILE A 86 8.45 -0.57 -10.26
N LEU A 87 8.49 0.13 -11.39
CA LEU A 87 9.71 0.64 -11.99
C LEU A 87 9.78 2.15 -11.75
N ALA A 88 10.65 2.61 -10.85
CA ALA A 88 10.63 4.02 -10.47
C ALA A 88 11.51 4.90 -11.38
N ASP A 89 10.89 5.75 -12.20
CA ASP A 89 11.62 6.71 -13.05
C ASP A 89 12.24 7.86 -12.26
N SER A 90 11.58 8.28 -11.17
CA SER A 90 12.04 9.31 -10.25
C SER A 90 12.18 8.77 -8.84
N LEU A 91 13.44 8.54 -8.40
CA LEU A 91 13.74 8.14 -7.02
C LEU A 91 13.37 9.22 -6.01
N GLU A 92 13.41 10.49 -6.42
CA GLU A 92 13.03 11.60 -5.56
C GLU A 92 11.53 11.64 -5.29
N ALA A 93 10.72 11.48 -6.34
CA ALA A 93 9.28 11.40 -6.18
C ALA A 93 8.88 10.14 -5.40
N LEU A 94 9.54 9.01 -5.64
CA LEU A 94 9.33 7.79 -4.86
C LEU A 94 9.65 8.02 -3.38
N ALA A 95 10.83 8.58 -3.05
CA ALA A 95 11.21 8.86 -1.67
C ALA A 95 10.21 9.80 -0.97
N ALA A 96 9.76 10.85 -1.66
CA ALA A 96 8.76 11.78 -1.15
C ALA A 96 7.40 11.10 -0.90
N LEU A 97 7.01 10.16 -1.76
CA LEU A 97 5.79 9.37 -1.57
C LEU A 97 5.91 8.41 -0.39
N LEU A 98 7.06 7.76 -0.20
CA LEU A 98 7.24 6.73 0.83
C LEU A 98 7.46 7.31 2.24
N GLU A 99 8.05 8.50 2.36
CA GLU A 99 8.34 9.17 3.64
C GLU A 99 7.16 9.18 4.64
N PRO A 100 5.94 9.60 4.25
CA PRO A 100 4.81 9.56 5.18
C PRO A 100 4.41 8.15 5.60
N TYR A 101 4.65 7.13 4.77
CA TYR A 101 4.31 5.75 5.10
C TYR A 101 5.34 5.14 6.05
N VAL A 102 6.64 5.32 5.81
CA VAL A 102 7.67 4.73 6.69
C VAL A 102 7.63 5.32 8.11
N ASN A 103 7.19 6.58 8.24
CA ASN A 103 7.01 7.27 9.51
C ASN A 103 5.57 7.21 10.05
N GLY A 104 4.64 6.69 9.25
CA GLY A 104 3.21 6.67 9.53
C GLY A 104 2.74 5.47 10.34
N PHE A 105 3.63 4.58 10.76
CA PHE A 105 3.31 3.44 11.62
C PHE A 105 3.75 3.68 13.07
N GLY A 106 2.89 3.28 14.00
CA GLY A 106 3.13 3.20 15.45
C GLY A 106 4.12 2.09 15.82
N ALA A 107 4.56 2.07 17.08
CA ALA A 107 5.48 1.03 17.58
C ALA A 107 4.80 -0.35 17.66
N ASP A 108 3.48 -0.37 17.70
CA ASP A 108 2.61 -1.53 17.63
C ASP A 108 2.34 -2.00 16.19
N GLY A 109 2.98 -1.38 15.19
CA GLY A 109 2.78 -1.70 13.78
C GLY A 109 1.46 -1.19 13.20
N ARG A 110 0.68 -0.39 13.95
CA ARG A 110 -0.59 0.17 13.46
C ARG A 110 -0.39 1.51 12.74
N PRO A 111 -1.16 1.81 11.69
CA PRO A 111 -1.11 3.13 11.06
C PRO A 111 -1.55 4.20 12.06
N THR A 112 -0.82 5.31 12.10
CA THR A 112 -1.17 6.46 12.93
C THR A 112 -2.35 7.23 12.34
N ALA A 113 -3.01 8.07 13.14
CA ALA A 113 -4.09 8.92 12.66
C ALA A 113 -3.64 9.84 11.51
N GLN A 114 -2.37 10.30 11.51
CA GLN A 114 -1.82 11.08 10.41
C GLN A 114 -1.75 10.26 9.12
N LEU A 115 -1.27 9.02 9.18
CA LEU A 115 -1.19 8.15 8.00
C LEU A 115 -2.58 7.82 7.47
N LEU A 116 -3.54 7.55 8.35
CA LEU A 116 -4.93 7.30 7.97
C LEU A 116 -5.58 8.53 7.33
N SER A 117 -5.29 9.74 7.82
CA SER A 117 -5.83 10.97 7.23
C SER A 117 -5.34 11.22 5.80
N LEU A 118 -4.15 10.71 5.43
CA LEU A 118 -3.64 10.80 4.06
C LEU A 118 -4.44 9.94 3.09
N ALA A 119 -4.96 8.81 3.57
CA ALA A 119 -5.74 7.86 2.79
C ALA A 119 -7.25 8.00 2.96
N ALA A 120 -7.71 8.97 3.76
CA ALA A 120 -9.12 9.16 4.08
C ALA A 120 -9.92 9.57 2.83
N ALA A 121 -10.49 8.58 2.17
CA ALA A 121 -11.75 8.75 1.45
C ALA A 121 -12.86 9.06 2.48
N PRO A 122 -13.94 9.78 2.10
CA PRO A 122 -15.03 10.08 3.02
C PRO A 122 -15.55 8.81 3.68
N GLU A 123 -15.63 8.81 5.02
CA GLU A 123 -16.19 7.69 5.77
C GLU A 123 -17.65 7.48 5.33
N PRO A 124 -18.04 6.27 4.96
CA PRO A 124 -19.40 5.97 4.57
C PRO A 124 -20.31 6.00 5.81
N ALA A 125 -21.51 6.56 5.66
CA ALA A 125 -22.40 6.84 6.77
C ALA A 125 -22.80 5.57 7.56
N PRO A 126 -22.96 5.67 8.90
CA PRO A 126 -23.30 4.51 9.72
C PRO A 126 -24.69 3.97 9.36
N GLY A 127 -24.77 2.71 8.93
CA GLY A 127 -26.02 1.99 8.71
C GLY A 127 -26.33 1.59 7.27
N GLU A 128 -25.58 2.06 6.28
CA GLU A 128 -25.69 1.54 4.92
C GLU A 128 -24.97 0.19 4.81
N ALA A 129 -25.43 -0.67 3.90
CA ALA A 129 -24.93 -2.02 3.62
C ALA A 129 -23.49 -2.01 3.04
N LEU A 130 -22.58 -1.55 3.88
CA LEU A 130 -21.23 -1.08 3.58
C LEU A 130 -20.27 -2.20 3.21
N ALA A 131 -20.55 -3.43 3.64
CA ALA A 131 -19.63 -4.53 3.42
C ALA A 131 -19.66 -5.08 1.99
N SER A 132 -20.74 -4.88 1.22
CA SER A 132 -20.87 -5.47 -0.12
C SER A 132 -20.37 -4.52 -1.21
N ASN A 133 -20.93 -3.30 -1.26
CA ASN A 133 -20.70 -2.41 -2.40
C ASN A 133 -19.41 -1.61 -2.27
N TYR A 134 -19.02 -1.18 -1.07
CA TYR A 134 -17.77 -0.44 -0.90
C TYR A 134 -16.54 -1.33 -1.12
N TYR A 135 -16.58 -2.57 -0.63
CA TYR A 135 -15.53 -3.54 -0.91
C TYR A 135 -15.46 -3.86 -2.40
N HIS A 136 -16.61 -3.97 -3.06
CA HIS A 136 -16.69 -4.08 -4.51
C HIS A 136 -16.10 -2.84 -5.20
N ASP A 137 -16.38 -1.62 -4.73
CA ASP A 137 -15.91 -0.38 -5.35
C ASP A 137 -14.42 -0.16 -5.15
N VAL A 138 -13.86 -0.46 -3.98
CA VAL A 138 -12.42 -0.44 -3.74
C VAL A 138 -11.73 -1.59 -4.48
N TYR A 139 -12.35 -2.76 -4.52
CA TYR A 139 -11.90 -3.88 -5.33
C TYR A 139 -11.87 -3.52 -6.82
N MET A 140 -12.92 -2.88 -7.33
CA MET A 140 -13.03 -2.44 -8.72
C MET A 140 -12.06 -1.29 -8.99
N ALA A 141 -11.88 -0.35 -8.06
CA ALA A 141 -10.90 0.73 -8.19
C ALA A 141 -9.46 0.21 -8.22
N LEU A 142 -9.16 -0.83 -7.44
CA LEU A 142 -7.91 -1.57 -7.53
C LEU A 142 -7.84 -2.30 -8.88
N LYS A 143 -8.86 -3.05 -9.28
CA LYS A 143 -8.91 -3.80 -10.55
C LYS A 143 -8.71 -2.89 -11.78
N ASP A 144 -9.44 -1.79 -11.85
CA ASP A 144 -9.34 -0.74 -12.88
C ASP A 144 -7.99 -0.01 -12.81
N SER A 145 -7.34 -0.09 -11.64
CA SER A 145 -5.97 0.35 -11.49
C SER A 145 -4.93 -0.65 -12.01
N ASN A 146 -5.29 -1.69 -12.78
CA ASN A 146 -4.43 -2.85 -13.06
C ASN A 146 -3.93 -3.54 -11.77
N CYS A 147 -4.54 -3.24 -10.63
CA CYS A 147 -4.32 -3.90 -9.35
C CYS A 147 -5.47 -4.88 -9.15
N SER A 148 -5.57 -5.94 -9.97
CA SER A 148 -6.62 -6.94 -9.75
C SER A 148 -6.46 -7.58 -8.36
N PRO A 149 -7.44 -7.45 -7.45
CA PRO A 149 -7.36 -8.14 -6.16
C PRO A 149 -7.63 -9.63 -6.28
N TYR A 150 -8.11 -10.08 -7.45
CA TYR A 150 -8.22 -11.49 -7.81
C TYR A 150 -7.45 -11.73 -9.12
N ALA A 151 -6.14 -11.97 -9.00
CA ALA A 151 -5.51 -13.03 -9.77
C ALA A 151 -5.72 -14.36 -9.02
N LEU A 152 -6.98 -14.68 -8.69
CA LEU A 152 -7.40 -16.04 -8.37
C LEU A 152 -7.55 -16.74 -9.72
N ALA A 153 -6.47 -17.31 -10.21
CA ALA A 153 -6.54 -18.31 -11.27
C ALA A 153 -6.20 -19.65 -10.64
N ASP A 154 -7.23 -20.48 -10.47
CA ASP A 154 -7.22 -21.90 -10.80
C ASP A 154 -5.83 -22.57 -10.78
N TYR A 155 -5.40 -23.02 -9.60
CA TYR A 155 -4.44 -24.13 -9.40
C TYR A 155 -4.70 -24.81 -8.05
#